data_AF-F4N0N1-F1
#
_entry.id   AF-F4N0N1-F1
#
_cell.length_a   1.000
_cell.length_b   1.000
_cell.length_c   1.000
_cell.angle_alpha   90.00
_cell.angle_beta   90.00
_cell.angle_gamma   90.00
#
_symmetry.space_group_name_H-M   'P 1'
#
loop_
_entity.id
_entity.type
_entity.pdbx_description
1 polymer ?
#
loop_
_entity_poly.entity_id
_entity_poly.type
_entity_poly.pdbx_seq_one_letter_code
_entity_poly.pdbx_strand_id
1 'polypeptide(L)'
;MNIQALLSDKVSQALIAAGAPAGSEPQVRQSAKAQFGDYQANGVMAVAKKLGMQPRQLAEKVIELLDLDGIARKVEIAGPGFINIFLDRQWVASKVEEALKAPKLGVQPVEPQTIVVDYSAPNVAKQMHVGHLRSTIIGDAAVRTLEFLGHNVIRANHVGDWGTQFGMLIAYLEKMQTKCQRHGLIGFGAFLSASQENL
;
A
#
# COMPACT_ATOMS: atom_id res chain seq x y z
N MET A 1 -6.91 15.42 -3.58
CA MET A 1 -5.83 15.22 -2.59
C MET A 1 -6.44 14.65 -1.32
N ASN A 2 -5.79 13.71 -0.63
CA ASN A 2 -6.30 13.19 0.65
C ASN A 2 -6.02 14.18 1.80
N ILE A 3 -6.64 13.99 2.97
CA ILE A 3 -6.52 14.92 4.12
C ILE A 3 -5.06 15.08 4.55
N GLN A 4 -4.31 13.98 4.63
CA GLN A 4 -2.91 14.01 5.06
C GLN A 4 -2.03 14.83 4.11
N ALA A 5 -2.23 14.68 2.80
CA ALA A 5 -1.50 15.44 1.79
C ALA A 5 -1.89 16.92 1.80
N LEU A 6 -3.18 17.23 1.97
CA LEU A 6 -3.67 18.61 2.11
C LEU A 6 -3.03 19.32 3.30
N LEU A 7 -3.02 18.67 4.47
CA LEU A 7 -2.39 19.21 5.67
C LEU A 7 -0.88 19.30 5.50
N SER A 8 -0.25 18.36 4.81
CA SER A 8 1.19 18.41 4.52
C SER A 8 1.53 19.64 3.68
N ASP A 9 0.77 19.91 2.63
CA ASP A 9 1.00 21.08 1.78
C ASP A 9 0.84 22.39 2.55
N LYS A 10 -0.24 22.52 3.33
CA LYS A 10 -0.49 23.71 4.17
C LYS A 10 0.60 23.93 5.22
N VAL A 11 1.03 22.88 5.91
CA VAL A 11 2.11 22.97 6.91
C VAL A 11 3.47 23.23 6.24
N SER A 12 3.73 22.66 5.06
CA SER A 12 4.96 22.92 4.31
C SER A 12 5.04 24.40 3.88
N GLN A 13 3.93 24.96 3.39
CA GLN A 13 3.83 26.39 3.06
C GLN A 13 4.08 27.27 4.30
N ALA A 14 3.46 26.95 5.43
CA ALA A 14 3.66 27.68 6.68
C ALA A 14 5.10 27.58 7.21
N LEU A 15 5.75 26.42 7.07
CA LEU A 15 7.17 26.23 7.41
C LEU A 15 8.07 27.12 6.55
N ILE A 16 7.84 27.16 5.24
CA ILE A 16 8.61 28.00 4.31
C ILE A 16 8.42 29.48 4.66
N ALA A 17 7.18 29.90 4.91
CA ALA A 17 6.87 31.27 5.32
C ALA A 17 7.51 31.64 6.68
N ALA A 18 7.67 30.66 7.59
CA ALA A 18 8.36 30.82 8.86
C ALA A 18 9.91 30.86 8.74
N GLY A 19 10.46 30.72 7.53
CA GLY A 19 11.90 30.77 7.23
C GLY A 19 12.58 29.42 7.04
N ALA A 20 11.82 28.32 6.91
CA ALA A 20 12.38 27.01 6.60
C ALA A 20 12.84 26.92 5.13
N PRO A 21 13.89 26.14 4.82
CA PRO A 21 14.28 25.88 3.44
C PRO A 21 13.15 25.22 2.63
N ALA A 22 13.08 25.53 1.34
CA ALA A 22 12.21 24.81 0.41
C ALA A 22 12.50 23.30 0.45
N GLY A 23 11.45 22.48 0.44
CA GLY A 23 11.56 21.03 0.60
C GLY A 23 11.62 20.55 2.06
N SER A 24 11.39 21.43 3.05
CA SER A 24 11.24 21.02 4.44
C SER A 24 10.02 20.12 4.62
N GLU A 25 10.25 18.92 5.15
CA GLU A 25 9.18 17.93 5.33
C GLU A 25 8.36 18.24 6.60
N PRO A 26 7.04 18.46 6.47
CA PRO A 26 6.17 18.76 7.61
C PRO A 26 5.92 17.53 8.50
N GLN A 27 6.14 16.33 7.97
CA GLN A 27 5.93 15.04 8.64
C GLN A 27 4.55 14.95 9.30
N VAL A 28 3.49 15.29 8.53
CA VAL A 28 2.11 15.18 9.00
C VAL A 28 1.69 13.72 9.02
N ARG A 29 1.23 13.23 10.17
CA ARG A 29 0.78 11.85 10.38
C ARG A 29 -0.49 11.82 11.22
N GLN A 30 -1.24 10.72 11.14
CA GLN A 30 -2.39 10.52 12.02
C GLN A 30 -1.94 10.42 13.47
N SER A 31 -2.69 11.07 14.37
CA SER A 31 -2.41 11.06 15.79
C SER A 31 -2.66 9.69 16.40
N ALA A 32 -1.79 9.26 17.32
CA ALA A 32 -1.94 7.97 18.00
C ALA A 32 -3.05 7.95 19.08
N LYS A 33 -3.42 9.13 19.60
CA LYS A 33 -4.44 9.29 20.64
C LYS A 33 -5.32 10.50 20.34
N ALA A 34 -6.62 10.40 20.62
CA ALA A 34 -7.59 11.46 20.37
C ALA A 34 -7.29 12.79 21.09
N GLN A 35 -6.61 12.74 22.24
CA GLN A 35 -6.19 13.94 22.98
C GLN A 35 -5.18 14.81 22.19
N PHE A 36 -4.53 14.24 21.18
CA PHE A 36 -3.57 14.94 20.32
C PHE A 36 -4.19 15.41 18.99
N GLY A 37 -5.52 15.37 18.88
CA GLY A 37 -6.24 15.67 17.64
C GLY A 37 -6.25 14.51 16.67
N ASP A 38 -6.58 14.81 15.42
CA ASP A 38 -6.72 13.83 14.34
C ASP A 38 -5.38 13.64 13.59
N TYR A 39 -4.61 14.73 13.46
CA TYR A 39 -3.30 14.75 12.83
C TYR A 39 -2.28 15.51 13.66
N GLN A 40 -1.00 15.16 13.48
CA GLN A 40 0.15 15.82 14.07
C GLN A 40 1.21 16.14 13.02
N ALA A 41 1.74 17.36 13.03
CA ALA A 41 2.94 17.70 12.28
C ALA A 41 4.18 17.62 13.18
N ASN A 42 5.06 16.67 12.86
CA ASN A 42 6.23 16.36 13.68
C ASN A 42 7.54 16.95 13.11
N GLY A 43 7.48 17.50 11.89
CA GLY A 43 8.67 17.94 11.14
C GLY A 43 9.34 19.19 11.72
N VAL A 44 8.59 19.98 12.51
CA VAL A 44 9.05 21.26 13.06
C VAL A 44 10.34 21.12 13.86
N MET A 45 10.51 20.02 14.62
CA MET A 45 11.71 19.79 15.42
C MET A 45 12.97 19.61 14.56
N ALA A 46 12.85 18.84 13.48
CA ALA A 46 13.97 18.60 12.57
C ALA A 46 14.34 19.89 11.81
N VAL A 47 13.34 20.68 11.41
CA VAL A 47 13.54 21.96 10.74
C VAL A 47 14.17 22.99 11.68
N ALA A 48 13.66 23.12 12.91
CA ALA A 48 14.21 24.04 13.90
C ALA A 48 15.67 23.73 14.23
N LYS A 49 16.03 22.44 14.33
CA LYS A 49 17.42 22.02 14.52
C LYS A 49 18.32 22.48 13.37
N LYS A 50 17.85 22.40 12.12
CA LYS A 50 18.59 22.88 10.94
C LYS A 50 18.75 24.41 10.92
N LEU A 51 17.76 25.13 11.45
CA LEU A 51 17.77 26.59 11.54
C LEU A 51 18.51 27.12 12.79
N GLY A 52 18.96 26.24 13.70
CA GLY A 52 19.55 26.66 14.98
C GLY A 52 18.54 27.37 15.90
N MET A 53 17.25 27.11 15.73
CA MET A 53 16.16 27.73 16.51
C MET A 53 15.59 26.77 17.55
N GLN A 54 14.95 27.32 18.58
CA GLN A 54 14.17 26.50 19.51
C GLN A 54 12.91 25.96 18.80
N PRO A 55 12.64 24.63 18.85
CA PRO A 55 11.52 24.04 18.12
C PRO A 55 10.15 24.64 18.45
N ARG A 56 9.93 25.01 19.71
CA ARG A 56 8.69 25.65 20.15
C ARG A 56 8.48 27.03 19.53
N GLN A 57 9.54 27.84 19.45
CA GLN A 57 9.49 29.16 18.81
C GLN A 57 9.20 29.04 17.31
N LEU A 58 9.76 28.03 16.64
CA LEU A 58 9.41 27.77 15.24
C LEU A 58 7.95 27.31 15.11
N ALA A 59 7.47 26.45 15.99
CA ALA A 59 6.08 25.99 15.99
C ALA A 59 5.08 27.15 16.18
N GLU A 60 5.38 28.11 17.05
CA GLU A 60 4.58 29.33 17.26
C GLU A 60 4.46 30.14 15.96
N LYS A 61 5.59 30.43 15.31
CA LYS A 61 5.61 31.12 14.00
C LYS A 61 4.84 30.35 12.92
N VAL A 62 4.99 29.02 12.90
CA VAL A 62 4.30 28.18 11.91
C VAL A 62 2.79 28.25 12.13
N ILE A 63 2.29 28.17 13.37
CA ILE A 63 0.85 28.27 13.65
C ILE A 63 0.29 29.64 13.25
N GLU A 64 1.02 30.73 13.50
CA GLU A 64 0.57 32.08 13.10
C GLU A 64 0.40 32.22 11.57
N LEU A 65 1.18 31.48 10.79
CA LEU A 65 1.17 31.49 9.32
C LEU A 65 0.35 30.34 8.73
N LEU A 66 -0.14 29.43 9.56
CA LEU A 66 -0.85 28.22 9.13
C LEU A 66 -2.34 28.53 8.94
N ASP A 67 -2.73 28.66 7.68
CA ASP A 67 -4.14 28.79 7.30
C ASP A 67 -4.79 27.40 7.16
N LEU A 68 -5.59 27.05 8.17
CA LEU A 68 -6.48 25.88 8.18
C LEU A 68 -7.95 26.29 8.42
N ASP A 69 -8.32 27.52 8.08
CA ASP A 69 -9.69 28.01 8.25
C ASP A 69 -10.66 27.18 7.42
N GLY A 70 -11.75 26.76 8.06
CA GLY A 70 -12.74 25.86 7.47
C GLY A 70 -12.27 24.41 7.29
N ILE A 71 -11.04 24.05 7.72
CA ILE A 71 -10.52 22.67 7.69
C ILE A 71 -10.34 22.13 9.12
N ALA A 72 -9.73 22.92 10.00
CA ALA A 72 -9.45 22.56 11.39
C ALA A 72 -10.23 23.47 12.35
N ARG A 73 -10.86 22.88 13.36
CA ARG A 73 -11.53 23.63 14.44
C ARG A 73 -10.57 24.14 15.51
N LYS A 74 -9.41 23.49 15.63
CA LYS A 74 -8.40 23.81 16.64
C LYS A 74 -7.03 23.34 16.16
N VAL A 75 -6.03 24.18 16.36
CA VAL A 75 -4.61 23.85 16.19
C VAL A 75 -3.89 24.27 17.47
N GLU A 76 -3.01 23.42 18.00
CA GLU A 76 -2.27 23.73 19.23
C GLU A 76 -0.86 23.15 19.21
N ILE A 77 0.03 23.77 19.98
CA ILE A 77 1.39 23.27 20.17
C ILE A 77 1.43 22.34 21.37
N ALA A 78 1.95 21.14 21.17
CA ALA A 78 2.20 20.18 22.23
C ALA A 78 3.71 19.98 22.46
N GLY A 79 4.07 19.93 23.75
CA GLY A 79 5.42 19.61 24.21
C GLY A 79 6.51 20.51 23.59
N PRO A 80 7.56 19.93 22.96
CA PRO A 80 8.70 20.68 22.45
C PRO A 80 8.41 21.44 21.15
N GLY A 81 7.31 21.18 20.45
CA GLY A 81 7.02 21.80 19.15
C GLY A 81 6.18 20.93 18.20
N PHE A 82 5.42 19.97 18.71
CA PHE A 82 4.45 19.23 17.90
C PHE A 82 3.26 20.14 17.60
N ILE A 83 2.73 20.09 16.38
CA ILE A 83 1.51 20.82 16.03
C ILE A 83 0.38 19.79 15.94
N ASN A 84 -0.53 19.82 16.91
CA ASN A 84 -1.74 19.00 16.93
C ASN A 84 -2.84 19.70 16.13
N ILE A 85 -3.51 18.95 15.26
CA ILE A 85 -4.56 19.45 14.36
C ILE A 85 -5.85 18.69 14.66
N PHE A 86 -6.90 19.42 15.04
CA PHE A 86 -8.24 18.89 15.26
C PHE A 86 -9.12 19.32 14.10
N LEU A 87 -9.60 18.35 13.32
CA LEU A 87 -10.43 18.61 12.15
C LEU A 87 -11.79 19.21 12.55
N ASP A 88 -12.27 20.11 11.70
CA ASP A 88 -13.62 20.64 11.81
C ASP A 88 -14.65 19.55 11.46
N ARG A 89 -15.70 19.43 12.28
CA ARG A 89 -16.67 18.33 12.13
C ARG A 89 -17.58 18.55 10.92
N GLN A 90 -17.96 19.79 10.65
CA GLN A 90 -18.77 20.15 9.49
C GLN A 90 -17.97 19.95 8.21
N TRP A 91 -16.68 20.28 8.22
CA TRP A 91 -15.79 19.99 7.10
C TRP A 91 -15.62 18.49 6.84
N VAL A 92 -15.44 17.67 7.88
CA VAL A 92 -15.37 16.21 7.70
C VAL A 92 -16.70 15.67 7.17
N ALA A 93 -17.84 16.14 7.69
CA ALA A 93 -19.16 15.74 7.21
C ALA A 93 -19.36 16.05 5.72
N SER A 94 -18.99 17.25 5.27
CA SER A 94 -19.08 17.61 3.85
C SER A 94 -18.18 16.72 2.97
N LYS A 95 -16.98 16.38 3.43
CA LYS A 95 -16.09 15.44 2.72
C LYS A 95 -16.65 14.02 2.62
N VAL A 96 -17.38 13.55 3.64
CA VAL A 96 -18.08 12.27 3.58
C VAL A 96 -19.21 12.30 2.54
N GLU A 97 -19.99 13.38 2.51
CA GLU A 97 -21.05 13.54 1.49
C GLU A 97 -20.49 13.61 0.06
N GLU A 98 -19.37 14.32 -0.13
CA GLU A 98 -18.65 14.35 -1.41
C GLU A 98 -18.18 12.95 -1.81
N ALA A 99 -17.59 12.18 -0.88
CA ALA A 99 -17.11 10.82 -1.13
C ALA A 99 -18.24 9.87 -1.53
N LEU A 100 -19.41 9.94 -0.89
CA LEU A 100 -20.56 9.10 -1.20
C LEU A 100 -21.13 9.33 -2.62
N LYS A 101 -20.99 10.55 -3.15
CA LYS A 101 -21.46 10.91 -4.50
C LYS A 101 -20.41 10.62 -5.58
N ALA A 102 -19.14 10.51 -5.19
CA ALA A 102 -18.03 10.34 -6.11
C ALA A 102 -17.78 8.87 -6.49
N PRO A 103 -17.35 8.59 -7.73
CA PRO A 103 -16.88 7.27 -8.10
C PRO A 103 -15.68 6.89 -7.21
N LYS A 104 -15.56 5.59 -6.88
CA LYS A 104 -14.49 5.06 -6.03
C LYS A 104 -14.35 5.81 -4.69
N LEU A 105 -15.45 6.31 -4.14
CA LEU A 105 -15.49 7.05 -2.86
C LEU A 105 -14.62 8.32 -2.85
N GLY A 106 -14.37 8.93 -4.02
CA GLY A 106 -13.51 10.11 -4.12
C GLY A 106 -12.01 9.81 -3.97
N VAL A 107 -11.62 8.52 -4.01
CA VAL A 107 -10.20 8.15 -4.11
C VAL A 107 -9.66 8.67 -5.43
N GLN A 108 -8.68 9.55 -5.32
CA GLN A 108 -8.07 10.20 -6.48
C GLN A 108 -7.29 9.18 -7.30
N PRO A 109 -7.44 9.18 -8.63
CA PRO A 109 -6.57 8.39 -9.49
C PRO A 109 -5.14 8.91 -9.36
N VAL A 110 -4.20 7.98 -9.43
CA VAL A 110 -2.77 8.29 -9.51
C VAL A 110 -2.33 8.34 -10.97
N GLU A 111 -1.16 8.94 -11.23
CA GLU A 111 -0.55 8.86 -12.56
C GLU A 111 -0.35 7.39 -12.96
N PRO A 112 -0.98 6.93 -14.06
CA PRO A 112 -0.91 5.53 -14.46
C PRO A 112 0.53 5.08 -14.71
N GLN A 113 0.86 3.91 -14.19
CA GLN A 113 2.13 3.24 -14.41
C GLN A 113 1.86 1.83 -14.89
N THR A 114 2.79 1.26 -15.65
CA THR A 114 2.77 -0.18 -15.94
C THR A 114 3.55 -0.91 -14.87
N ILE A 115 2.86 -1.74 -14.08
CA ILE A 115 3.44 -2.42 -12.91
C ILE A 115 3.32 -3.93 -13.13
N VAL A 116 4.45 -4.62 -13.17
CA VAL A 116 4.49 -6.08 -13.17
C VAL A 116 4.46 -6.57 -11.73
N VAL A 117 3.51 -7.44 -11.39
CA VAL A 117 3.43 -8.08 -10.08
C VAL A 117 3.65 -9.57 -10.26
N ASP A 118 4.79 -10.06 -9.79
CA ASP A 118 5.14 -11.48 -9.77
C ASP A 118 4.71 -12.12 -8.45
N TYR A 119 3.84 -13.13 -8.53
CA TYR A 119 3.29 -13.80 -7.36
C TYR A 119 2.75 -15.20 -7.69
N SER A 120 2.37 -15.93 -6.64
CA SER A 120 1.97 -17.34 -6.68
C SER A 120 3.13 -18.29 -7.00
N ALA A 121 3.64 -18.26 -8.23
CA ALA A 121 4.77 -19.05 -8.73
C ALA A 121 4.75 -20.55 -8.31
N PRO A 122 3.66 -21.30 -8.54
CA PRO A 122 3.62 -22.72 -8.21
C PRO A 122 4.50 -23.55 -9.16
N ASN A 123 5.01 -24.66 -8.65
CA ASN A 123 5.70 -25.66 -9.47
C ASN A 123 4.67 -26.53 -10.21
N VAL A 124 4.70 -26.56 -11.54
CA VAL A 124 3.71 -27.27 -12.37
C VAL A 124 3.86 -28.80 -12.25
N ALA A 125 5.04 -29.29 -11.88
CA ALA A 125 5.30 -30.70 -11.68
C ALA A 125 4.74 -31.24 -10.35
N LYS A 126 4.13 -30.40 -9.51
CA LYS A 126 3.52 -30.80 -8.24
C LYS A 126 2.19 -30.11 -8.01
N GLN A 127 1.31 -30.72 -7.22
CA GLN A 127 0.10 -30.04 -6.78
C GLN A 127 0.45 -28.79 -5.95
N MET A 128 -0.35 -27.74 -6.11
CA MET A 128 -0.24 -26.56 -5.26
C MET A 128 -0.47 -26.93 -3.79
N HIS A 129 0.45 -26.53 -2.93
CA HIS A 129 0.33 -26.67 -1.48
C HIS A 129 0.37 -25.31 -0.77
N VAL A 130 0.17 -25.32 0.55
CA VAL A 130 0.10 -24.13 1.42
C VAL A 130 1.28 -23.15 1.28
N GLY A 131 2.44 -23.62 0.81
CA GLY A 131 3.62 -22.79 0.57
C GLY A 131 3.40 -21.69 -0.47
N HIS A 132 2.53 -21.93 -1.46
CA HIS A 132 2.20 -20.94 -2.50
C HIS A 132 1.07 -19.99 -2.08
N LEU A 133 0.32 -20.32 -1.02
CA LEU A 133 -0.90 -19.60 -0.63
C LEU A 133 -0.60 -18.16 -0.21
N ARG A 134 0.44 -17.95 0.61
CA ARG A 134 0.83 -16.61 1.08
C ARG A 134 1.19 -15.67 -0.09
N SER A 135 2.03 -16.14 -1.02
CA SER A 135 2.41 -15.36 -2.20
C SER A 135 1.17 -15.03 -3.04
N THR A 136 0.30 -16.02 -3.25
CA THR A 136 -0.92 -15.88 -4.03
C THR A 136 -1.85 -14.80 -3.44
N ILE A 137 -2.12 -14.85 -2.13
CA ILE A 137 -3.03 -13.92 -1.46
C ILE A 137 -2.45 -12.50 -1.40
N ILE A 138 -1.19 -12.35 -0.99
CA ILE A 138 -0.57 -11.02 -0.87
C ILE A 138 -0.43 -10.37 -2.24
N GLY A 139 0.01 -11.13 -3.25
CA GLY A 139 0.15 -10.64 -4.61
C GLY A 139 -1.19 -10.22 -5.22
N ASP A 140 -2.24 -11.02 -5.07
CA ASP A 140 -3.57 -10.66 -5.59
C ASP A 140 -4.15 -9.43 -4.86
N ALA A 141 -3.94 -9.29 -3.55
CA ALA A 141 -4.33 -8.10 -2.81
C ALA A 141 -3.59 -6.83 -3.30
N ALA A 142 -2.29 -6.95 -3.60
CA ALA A 142 -1.51 -5.85 -4.18
C ALA A 142 -2.02 -5.48 -5.58
N VAL A 143 -2.25 -6.47 -6.45
CA VAL A 143 -2.77 -6.26 -7.79
C VAL A 143 -4.12 -5.53 -7.76
N ARG A 144 -5.07 -6.02 -6.95
CA ARG A 144 -6.40 -5.40 -6.81
C ARG A 144 -6.30 -3.95 -6.35
N THR A 145 -5.39 -3.66 -5.41
CA THR A 145 -5.16 -2.30 -4.92
C THR A 145 -4.62 -1.40 -6.02
N LEU A 146 -3.62 -1.86 -6.77
CA LEU A 146 -2.99 -1.09 -7.85
C LEU A 146 -3.94 -0.84 -9.02
N GLU A 147 -4.74 -1.83 -9.41
CA GLU A 147 -5.79 -1.68 -10.42
C GLU A 147 -6.88 -0.71 -9.98
N PHE A 148 -7.30 -0.78 -8.70
CA PHE A 148 -8.27 0.15 -8.15
C PHE A 148 -7.77 1.60 -8.22
N LEU A 149 -6.48 1.84 -7.95
CA LEU A 149 -5.82 3.14 -8.09
C LEU A 149 -5.68 3.61 -9.55
N GLY A 150 -5.81 2.71 -10.53
CA GLY A 150 -5.79 3.03 -11.97
C GLY A 150 -4.51 2.67 -12.70
N HIS A 151 -3.60 1.88 -12.09
CA HIS A 151 -2.41 1.40 -12.79
C HIS A 151 -2.74 0.31 -13.81
N ASN A 152 -1.88 0.18 -14.84
CA ASN A 152 -1.86 -0.95 -15.74
C ASN A 152 -1.07 -2.09 -15.10
N VAL A 153 -1.75 -3.07 -14.51
CA VAL A 153 -1.09 -4.14 -13.75
C VAL A 153 -0.95 -5.42 -14.59
N ILE A 154 0.29 -5.85 -14.80
CA ILE A 154 0.62 -7.10 -15.48
C ILE A 154 0.88 -8.17 -14.42
N ARG A 155 -0.02 -9.14 -14.32
CA ARG A 155 0.13 -10.29 -13.43
C ARG A 155 1.15 -11.25 -14.06
N ALA A 156 2.30 -11.42 -13.42
CA ALA A 156 3.28 -12.43 -13.79
C ALA A 156 3.12 -13.63 -12.83
N ASN A 157 2.83 -14.80 -13.39
CA ASN A 157 2.88 -16.04 -12.63
C ASN A 157 4.11 -16.82 -13.09
N HIS A 158 5.24 -16.62 -12.42
CA HIS A 158 6.51 -17.26 -12.78
C HIS A 158 6.53 -18.72 -12.32
N VAL A 159 5.73 -19.54 -13.01
CA VAL A 159 5.56 -20.96 -12.70
C VAL A 159 6.87 -21.73 -12.82
N GLY A 160 7.06 -22.70 -11.94
CA GLY A 160 8.17 -23.66 -12.05
C GLY A 160 7.85 -24.71 -13.11
N ASP A 161 8.07 -24.39 -14.38
CA ASP A 161 7.77 -25.23 -15.55
C ASP A 161 9.01 -25.88 -16.20
N TRP A 162 10.19 -25.68 -15.60
CA TRP A 162 11.44 -26.28 -16.06
C TRP A 162 12.20 -26.97 -14.92
N GLY A 163 12.70 -28.19 -15.17
CA GLY A 163 13.53 -28.95 -14.22
C GLY A 163 13.52 -30.47 -14.45
N THR A 164 14.38 -31.19 -13.73
CA THR A 164 14.57 -32.65 -13.88
C THR A 164 13.32 -33.46 -13.57
N GLN A 165 12.43 -32.94 -12.73
CA GLN A 165 11.13 -33.54 -12.40
C GLN A 165 10.23 -33.78 -13.62
N PHE A 166 10.40 -33.01 -14.70
CA PHE A 166 9.64 -33.21 -15.95
C PHE A 166 10.04 -34.49 -16.68
N GLY A 167 11.29 -34.91 -16.61
CA GLY A 167 11.73 -36.17 -17.25
C GLY A 167 11.02 -37.38 -16.65
N MET A 168 10.88 -37.41 -15.32
CA MET A 168 10.14 -38.47 -14.62
C MET A 168 8.65 -38.44 -14.95
N LEU A 169 8.04 -37.25 -14.98
CA LEU A 169 6.64 -37.08 -15.33
C LEU A 169 6.33 -37.52 -16.76
N ILE A 170 7.16 -37.11 -17.74
CA ILE A 170 7.00 -37.50 -19.15
C ILE A 170 7.13 -39.03 -19.30
N ALA A 171 8.18 -39.62 -18.74
CA ALA A 171 8.39 -41.08 -18.80
C ALA A 171 7.24 -41.86 -18.15
N TYR A 172 6.71 -41.36 -17.02
CA TYR A 172 5.55 -41.96 -16.36
C TYR A 172 4.27 -41.83 -17.21
N LEU A 173 4.08 -40.68 -17.89
CA LEU A 173 2.93 -40.44 -18.78
C LEU A 173 2.95 -41.37 -20.00
N GLU A 174 4.10 -41.55 -20.63
CA GLU A 174 4.27 -42.52 -21.74
C GLU A 174 3.96 -43.96 -21.29
N LYS A 175 4.44 -44.35 -20.10
CA LYS A 175 4.15 -45.66 -19.51
C LYS A 175 2.66 -45.84 -19.22
N MET A 176 2.00 -44.81 -18.70
CA MET A 176 0.56 -44.81 -18.44
C MET A 176 -0.26 -44.88 -19.73
N GLN A 177 0.12 -44.14 -20.76
CA GLN A 177 -0.56 -44.15 -22.07
C GLN A 177 -0.50 -45.54 -22.71
N THR A 178 0.66 -46.21 -22.64
CA THR A 178 0.84 -47.59 -23.11
C THR A 178 -0.02 -48.60 -22.33
N LYS A 179 -0.20 -48.39 -21.01
CA LYS A 179 -1.09 -49.21 -20.18
C LYS A 179 -2.58 -48.91 -20.42
N CYS A 180 -2.94 -47.65 -20.64
CA CYS A 180 -4.31 -47.17 -20.81
C CYS A 180 -4.88 -47.59 -22.16
N GLN A 181 -4.07 -47.61 -23.23
CA GLN A 181 -4.41 -48.26 -24.50
C GLN A 181 -4.74 -49.76 -24.34
N ARG A 182 -4.33 -50.40 -23.24
CA ARG A 182 -4.69 -51.78 -22.90
C ARG A 182 -5.90 -51.93 -21.97
N HIS A 183 -6.27 -50.93 -21.14
CA HIS A 183 -7.27 -51.12 -20.05
C HIS A 183 -8.16 -49.90 -19.66
N GLY A 184 -8.25 -48.81 -20.43
CA GLY A 184 -9.21 -47.70 -20.17
C GLY A 184 -8.71 -46.57 -19.26
N LEU A 185 -9.35 -45.39 -19.35
CA LEU A 185 -8.87 -44.07 -18.90
C LEU A 185 -8.66 -43.91 -17.38
N ILE A 186 -7.50 -43.35 -16.99
CA ILE A 186 -7.16 -42.95 -15.61
C ILE A 186 -7.10 -41.40 -15.57
N GLY A 187 -7.77 -40.78 -14.58
CA GLY A 187 -7.86 -39.32 -14.47
C GLY A 187 -6.55 -38.62 -14.03
N PHE A 188 -6.38 -37.37 -14.47
CA PHE A 188 -5.16 -36.56 -14.27
C PHE A 188 -4.75 -36.35 -12.80
N GLY A 189 -5.73 -36.32 -11.87
CA GLY A 189 -5.44 -36.23 -10.44
C GLY A 189 -4.74 -37.46 -9.87
N ALA A 190 -5.15 -38.67 -10.31
CA ALA A 190 -4.51 -39.92 -9.90
C ALA A 190 -3.10 -40.07 -10.50
N PHE A 191 -2.88 -39.52 -11.70
CA PHE A 191 -1.59 -39.47 -12.37
C PHE A 191 -0.54 -38.69 -11.56
N LEU A 192 -0.89 -37.49 -11.08
CA LEU A 192 0.03 -36.65 -10.31
C LEU A 192 0.39 -37.28 -8.96
N SER A 193 -0.58 -37.83 -8.22
CA SER A 193 -0.31 -38.53 -6.95
C SER A 193 0.59 -39.76 -7.15
N ALA A 194 0.30 -40.60 -8.14
CA ALA A 194 1.09 -41.81 -8.39
C ALA A 194 2.52 -41.52 -8.87
N SER A 195 2.75 -40.39 -9.56
CA SER A 195 4.09 -39.95 -9.94
C SER A 195 4.91 -39.46 -8.75
N GLN A 196 4.26 -38.91 -7.71
CA GLN A 196 4.91 -38.43 -6.49
C GLN A 196 5.19 -39.53 -5.47
N GLU A 197 4.40 -40.59 -5.43
CA GLU A 197 4.65 -41.76 -4.55
C GLU A 197 5.82 -42.63 -5.03
N ASN A 198 6.17 -42.54 -6.31
CA ASN A 198 7.31 -43.25 -6.92
C ASN A 198 8.58 -42.38 -7.02
N LEU A 199 8.59 -41.22 -6.36
CA LEU A 199 9.72 -40.33 -6.14
C LEU A 199 10.31 -40.57 -4.75
#